data_AF-A0A7V9UVY1-F1
#
_entry.id   AF-A0A7V9UVY1-F1
#
_cell.length_a   1.000
_cell.length_b   1.000
_cell.length_c   1.000
_cell.angle_alpha   90.00
_cell.angle_beta   90.00
_cell.angle_gamma   90.00
#
_symmetry.space_group_name_H-M   'P 1'
#
loop_
_entity.id
_entity.type
_entity.pdbx_description
1 polymer ?
#
loop_
_entity_poly.entity_id
_entity_poly.type
_entity_poly.pdbx_seq_one_letter_code
_entity_poly.pdbx_strand_id
1 'polypeptide(L)'
;SFENAVKAYKKYLIKNPKDDVAHFNLGRAYNKLNDDKEALKSLQQAVKLKPDDTEYQTELGEILIKLAQYDEAVRALKKALEVDSSNLPAEEMLEKAEAGKKRVNFGIKPKLPEQKVAPRENPRPKPTAKTDAEPKTEPQPKTNNSNQ
;
A
#
# COMPACT_ATOMS: atom_id res chain seq x y z
N SER A 1 17.76 -4.00 4.93
CA SER A 1 17.31 -3.34 3.68
C SER A 1 15.89 -2.83 3.87
N PHE A 2 15.43 -1.90 3.04
CA PHE A 2 14.06 -1.37 3.14
C PHE A 2 12.98 -2.42 2.87
N GLU A 3 13.27 -3.44 2.04
CA GLU A 3 12.36 -4.56 1.81
C GLU A 3 12.11 -5.39 3.08
N ASN A 4 13.14 -5.61 3.90
CA ASN A 4 12.99 -6.31 5.17
C ASN A 4 12.22 -5.45 6.19
N ALA A 5 12.41 -4.13 6.17
CA ALA A 5 11.65 -3.20 7.01
C ALA A 5 10.15 -3.25 6.66
N VAL A 6 9.80 -3.19 5.37
CA VAL A 6 8.41 -3.35 4.90
C VAL A 6 7.81 -4.66 5.40
N LYS A 7 8.51 -5.79 5.24
CA LYS A 7 8.04 -7.10 5.71
C LYS A 7 7.81 -7.13 7.22
N ALA A 8 8.72 -6.54 8.00
CA ALA A 8 8.63 -6.49 9.45
C ALA A 8 7.45 -5.62 9.90
N TYR A 9 7.32 -4.40 9.39
CA TYR A 9 6.22 -3.50 9.73
C TYR A 9 4.86 -4.06 9.32
N LYS A 10 4.73 -4.67 8.13
CA LYS A 10 3.48 -5.34 7.74
C LYS A 10 3.07 -6.44 8.72
N LYS A 11 4.01 -7.29 9.15
CA LYS A 11 3.74 -8.34 10.16
C LYS A 11 3.37 -7.75 11.51
N TYR A 12 4.04 -6.67 11.92
CA TYR A 12 3.76 -5.97 13.17
C TYR A 12 2.36 -5.35 13.17
N LEU A 13 1.99 -4.65 12.09
CA LEU A 13 0.70 -3.97 11.93
C LEU A 13 -0.50 -4.94 11.87
N ILE A 14 -0.29 -6.22 11.55
CA ILE A 14 -1.35 -7.25 11.69
C ILE A 14 -1.80 -7.36 13.16
N LYS A 15 -0.86 -7.25 14.10
CA LYS A 15 -1.15 -7.33 15.54
C LYS A 15 -1.48 -5.96 16.14
N ASN A 16 -0.89 -4.90 15.59
CA ASN A 16 -1.00 -3.52 16.08
C ASN A 16 -1.54 -2.57 15.00
N PRO A 17 -2.78 -2.74 14.53
CA PRO A 17 -3.28 -2.03 13.35
C PRO A 17 -3.47 -0.52 13.53
N LYS A 18 -3.46 -0.04 14.78
CA LYS A 18 -3.66 1.38 15.16
C LYS A 18 -2.37 2.07 15.60
N ASP A 19 -1.21 1.47 15.34
CA ASP A 19 0.09 2.08 15.61
C ASP A 19 0.46 3.03 14.46
N ASP A 20 0.29 4.32 14.71
CA ASP A 20 0.54 5.42 13.77
C ASP A 20 2.01 5.51 13.35
N VAL A 21 2.93 5.33 14.30
CA VAL A 21 4.38 5.36 14.07
C VAL A 21 4.80 4.21 13.15
N ALA A 22 4.23 3.03 13.34
CA ALA A 22 4.50 1.88 12.47
C ALA A 22 3.95 2.08 11.05
N HIS A 23 2.77 2.70 10.89
CA HIS A 23 2.26 3.08 9.57
C HIS A 23 3.13 4.14 8.89
N PHE A 24 3.59 5.14 9.64
CA PHE A 24 4.50 6.18 9.15
C PHE A 24 5.83 5.58 8.65
N ASN A 25 6.46 4.74 9.49
CA ASN A 25 7.72 4.10 9.13
C ASN A 25 7.58 3.10 7.97
N LEU A 26 6.44 2.42 7.86
CA LEU A 26 6.11 1.61 6.69
C LEU A 26 6.03 2.48 5.43
N GLY A 27 5.37 3.64 5.52
CA GLY A 27 5.29 4.61 4.43
C GLY A 27 6.66 5.10 3.96
N ARG A 28 7.54 5.47 4.89
CA ARG A 28 8.93 5.86 4.58
C ARG A 28 9.72 4.73 3.94
N ALA A 29 9.54 3.49 4.42
CA ALA A 29 10.22 2.34 3.82
C ALA A 29 9.77 2.10 2.37
N TYR A 30 8.47 2.25 2.08
CA TYR A 30 7.94 2.20 0.70
C TYR A 30 8.45 3.33 -0.18
N ASN A 31 8.51 4.56 0.34
CA ASN A 31 9.09 5.73 -0.35
C ASN A 31 10.54 5.45 -0.77
N LYS A 32 11.37 4.90 0.13
CA LYS A 32 12.76 4.52 -0.18
C LYS A 32 12.90 3.39 -1.21
N LEU A 33 11.83 2.64 -1.45
CA LEU A 33 11.75 1.62 -2.50
C LEU A 33 11.14 2.15 -3.81
N ASN A 34 10.79 3.44 -3.88
CA ASN A 34 10.03 4.08 -4.96
C ASN A 34 8.64 3.44 -5.19
N ASP A 35 8.05 2.86 -4.14
CA ASP A 35 6.66 2.38 -4.17
C ASP A 35 5.74 3.45 -3.56
N ASP A 36 5.64 4.58 -4.26
CA ASP A 36 4.95 5.78 -3.77
C ASP A 36 3.45 5.54 -3.50
N LYS A 37 2.84 4.56 -4.17
CA LYS A 37 1.43 4.18 -3.95
C LYS A 37 1.22 3.49 -2.60
N GLU A 38 2.08 2.55 -2.25
CA GLU A 38 2.01 1.90 -0.94
C GLU A 38 2.52 2.82 0.17
N ALA A 39 3.45 3.73 -0.14
CA ALA A 39 3.84 4.81 0.75
C ALA A 39 2.65 5.71 1.10
N LEU A 40 1.90 6.15 0.08
CA LEU A 40 0.70 6.97 0.25
C LEU A 40 -0.32 6.31 1.16
N LYS A 41 -0.66 5.03 0.91
CA LYS A 41 -1.63 4.29 1.73
C LYS A 41 -1.21 4.22 3.20
N SER A 42 0.06 3.97 3.45
CA SER A 42 0.59 3.83 4.80
C SER A 42 0.60 5.17 5.54
N LEU A 43 1.04 6.25 4.88
CA LEU A 43 1.01 7.60 5.44
C LEU A 43 -0.41 8.11 5.69
N GLN A 44 -1.36 7.77 4.82
CA GLN A 44 -2.78 8.09 5.06
C GLN A 44 -3.32 7.40 6.32
N GLN A 45 -2.86 6.19 6.66
CA GLN A 45 -3.24 5.57 7.93
C GLN A 45 -2.60 6.29 9.12
N ALA A 46 -1.32 6.68 9.02
CA ALA A 46 -0.65 7.45 10.07
C ALA A 46 -1.37 8.79 10.34
N VAL A 47 -1.67 9.56 9.28
CA VAL A 47 -2.42 10.83 9.38
C VAL A 47 -3.85 10.60 9.88
N LYS A 48 -4.51 9.50 9.52
CA LYS A 48 -5.85 9.19 10.05
C LYS A 48 -5.82 8.94 11.57
N LEU A 49 -4.74 8.35 12.08
CA LEU A 49 -4.58 8.05 13.50
C LEU A 49 -4.12 9.27 14.29
N LYS A 50 -3.26 10.11 13.69
CA LYS A 50 -2.82 11.40 14.24
C LYS A 50 -2.87 12.50 13.18
N PRO A 51 -4.01 13.21 13.06
CA PRO A 51 -4.23 14.19 12.00
C PRO A 51 -3.45 15.50 12.18
N ASP A 52 -3.04 15.83 13.41
CA ASP A 52 -2.31 17.07 13.71
C ASP A 52 -0.80 16.84 13.87
N ASP A 53 -0.30 15.64 13.54
CA ASP A 53 1.14 15.37 13.50
C ASP A 53 1.75 16.03 12.24
N THR A 54 2.60 17.03 12.48
CA THR A 54 3.17 17.86 11.41
C THR A 54 4.15 17.07 10.54
N GLU A 55 4.88 16.11 11.08
CA GLU A 55 5.79 15.25 10.31
C GLU A 55 4.98 14.35 9.36
N TYR A 56 3.87 13.78 9.85
CA TYR A 56 3.04 12.89 9.02
C TYR A 56 2.36 13.64 7.89
N GLN A 57 1.85 14.84 8.16
CA GLN A 57 1.24 15.70 7.14
C GLN A 57 2.27 16.15 6.08
N THR A 58 3.48 16.50 6.50
CA THR A 58 4.56 16.90 5.58
C THR A 58 5.02 15.75 4.70
N GLU A 59 5.27 14.57 5.27
CA GLU A 59 5.68 13.39 4.50
C GLU A 59 4.55 12.93 3.55
N LEU A 60 3.28 13.01 3.98
CA LEU A 60 2.13 12.77 3.12
C LEU A 60 2.11 13.74 1.93
N GLY A 61 2.34 15.03 2.18
CA GLY A 61 2.46 16.06 1.15
C GLY A 61 3.55 15.75 0.12
N GLU A 62 4.73 15.33 0.57
CA GLU A 62 5.83 14.93 -0.32
C GLU A 62 5.43 13.78 -1.27
N ILE A 63 4.80 12.73 -0.73
CA ILE A 63 4.35 11.58 -1.54
C ILE A 63 3.27 12.00 -2.53
N LEU A 64 2.34 12.85 -2.11
CA LEU A 64 1.29 13.38 -3.00
C LEU A 64 1.89 14.20 -4.15
N ILE A 65 2.92 15.00 -3.90
CA ILE A 65 3.67 15.73 -4.95
C ILE A 65 4.30 14.76 -5.95
N LYS A 66 4.95 13.69 -5.48
CA LYS A 66 5.54 12.66 -6.35
C LYS A 66 4.49 12.01 -7.24
N LEU A 67 3.30 11.77 -6.70
CA LEU A 67 2.16 11.21 -7.44
C LEU A 67 1.38 12.24 -8.27
N ALA A 68 1.85 13.48 -8.33
CA ALA A 68 1.19 14.62 -8.99
C ALA A 68 -0.23 14.91 -8.48
N GLN A 69 -0.54 14.52 -7.24
CA GLN A 69 -1.78 14.81 -6.52
C GLN A 69 -1.63 16.14 -5.78
N TYR A 70 -1.45 17.21 -6.55
CA TYR A 70 -1.04 18.52 -6.02
C TYR A 70 -2.10 19.16 -5.11
N ASP A 71 -3.39 18.97 -5.40
CA ASP A 71 -4.47 19.52 -4.59
C ASP A 71 -4.52 18.89 -3.20
N GLU A 72 -4.36 17.58 -3.11
CA GLU A 72 -4.24 16.85 -1.84
C GLU A 72 -2.97 17.28 -1.10
N ALA A 73 -1.84 17.43 -1.80
CA ALA A 73 -0.58 17.84 -1.20
C ALA A 73 -0.70 19.21 -0.53
N VAL A 74 -1.27 20.20 -1.23
CA VAL A 74 -1.51 21.54 -0.69
C VAL A 74 -2.35 21.47 0.59
N ARG A 75 -3.39 20.63 0.65
CA ARG A 75 -4.22 20.49 1.85
C ARG A 75 -3.43 19.91 3.03
N ALA A 76 -2.66 18.85 2.82
CA ALA A 76 -1.84 18.25 3.86
C ALA A 76 -0.78 19.23 4.39
N LEU A 77 -0.10 19.94 3.49
CA LEU A 77 0.98 20.88 3.85
C LEU A 77 0.46 22.13 4.55
N LYS A 78 -0.69 22.66 4.13
CA LYS A 78 -1.37 23.73 4.89
C LYS A 78 -1.76 23.28 6.28
N LYS A 79 -2.23 22.04 6.44
CA LYS A 79 -2.55 21.47 7.74
C LYS A 79 -1.30 21.36 8.64
N ALA A 80 -0.15 21.00 8.10
CA ALA A 80 1.12 21.02 8.84
C ALA A 80 1.47 22.44 9.32
N LEU A 81 1.34 23.44 8.43
CA LEU A 81 1.64 24.85 8.74
C LEU A 81 0.61 25.52 9.66
N GLU A 82 -0.63 25.02 9.70
CA GLU A 82 -1.64 25.45 10.69
C GLU A 82 -1.24 25.05 12.11
N VAL A 83 -0.59 23.90 12.28
CA VAL A 83 -0.13 23.39 13.58
C VAL A 83 1.23 23.98 13.95
N ASP A 84 2.16 24.03 13.00
CA ASP A 84 3.48 24.64 13.15
C ASP A 84 3.78 25.54 11.95
N SER A 85 3.51 26.84 12.14
CA SER A 85 3.73 27.86 11.11
C SER A 85 5.21 28.07 10.75
N SER A 86 6.15 27.51 11.52
CA SER A 86 7.59 27.59 11.28
C SER A 86 8.19 26.32 10.66
N ASN A 87 7.34 25.39 10.23
CA ASN A 87 7.76 24.15 9.59
C ASN A 87 8.31 24.42 8.16
N LEU A 88 9.59 24.76 8.09
CA LEU A 88 10.28 25.04 6.82
C LEU A 88 10.12 23.90 5.78
N PRO A 89 10.25 22.60 6.14
CA PRO A 89 9.97 21.52 5.19
C PRO A 89 8.57 21.57 4.59
N ALA A 90 7.54 21.86 5.39
CA ALA A 90 6.16 21.96 4.90
C ALA A 90 5.98 23.17 3.96
N GLU A 91 6.59 24.31 4.28
CA GLU A 91 6.57 25.51 3.44
C GLU A 91 7.23 25.26 2.08
N GLU A 92 8.43 24.67 2.05
CA GLU A 92 9.13 24.32 0.81
C GLU A 92 8.33 23.34 -0.05
N MET A 93 7.70 22.34 0.56
CA MET A 93 6.87 21.39 -0.16
C MET A 93 5.58 22.04 -0.65
N LEU A 94 5.02 23.02 0.08
CA LEU A 94 3.81 23.72 -0.32
C LEU A 94 4.06 24.53 -1.60
N GLU A 95 5.19 25.25 -1.67
CA GLU A 95 5.61 25.95 -2.88
C GLU A 95 5.73 24.99 -4.08
N LYS A 96 6.36 23.83 -3.87
CA LYS A 96 6.48 22.79 -4.92
C LYS A 96 5.12 22.26 -5.37
N ALA A 97 4.19 22.03 -4.44
CA ALA A 97 2.85 21.56 -4.74
C ALA A 97 2.07 22.60 -5.56
N GLU A 98 2.13 23.87 -5.17
CA GLU A 98 1.46 24.96 -5.90
C GLU A 98 2.06 25.18 -7.30
N ALA A 99 3.39 25.11 -7.42
CA ALA A 99 4.08 25.15 -8.72
C ALA A 99 3.66 23.97 -9.60
N GLY A 100 3.56 22.75 -9.04
CA GLY A 100 3.08 21.56 -9.73
C GLY A 100 1.65 21.73 -10.25
N LYS A 101 0.75 22.21 -9.40
CA LYS A 101 -0.65 22.53 -9.76
C LYS A 101 -0.72 23.54 -10.89
N LYS A 102 0.04 24.64 -10.81
CA LYS A 102 0.12 25.67 -11.85
C LYS A 102 0.58 25.09 -13.18
N ARG A 103 1.60 24.23 -13.19
CA ARG A 103 2.11 23.57 -14.40
C ARG A 103 1.04 22.68 -15.05
N VAL A 104 0.34 21.88 -14.26
CA VAL A 104 -0.76 21.03 -14.77
C VAL A 104 -1.89 21.88 -15.36
N ASN A 105 -2.23 23.00 -14.73
CA ASN A 105 -3.22 23.94 -15.27
C ASN A 105 -2.80 24.55 -16.62
N PHE A 106 -1.49 24.67 -16.88
CA PHE A 106 -0.96 25.06 -18.19
C PHE A 106 -0.88 23.89 -19.20
N GLY A 107 -1.46 22.74 -18.89
CA GLY A 107 -1.45 21.56 -19.76
C GLY A 107 -0.13 20.79 -19.77
N ILE A 108 0.82 21.13 -18.88
CA ILE A 108 2.07 20.38 -18.75
C ILE A 108 1.77 19.07 -18.04
N LYS A 109 1.94 17.95 -18.76
CA LYS A 109 1.77 16.61 -18.19
C LYS A 109 2.84 16.36 -17.12
N PRO A 110 2.47 15.97 -15.89
CA PRO A 110 3.42 15.69 -14.84
C PRO A 110 4.20 14.41 -15.15
N LYS A 111 5.48 14.38 -14.79
CA LYS A 111 6.29 13.16 -14.84
C LYS A 111 5.95 12.32 -13.60
N LEU A 112 5.17 11.27 -13.80
CA LEU A 112 4.85 10.33 -12.73
C LEU A 112 6.02 9.37 -12.49
N PRO A 113 6.20 8.89 -11.24
CA PRO A 113 7.20 7.88 -10.93
C PRO A 113 6.94 6.62 -11.75
N GLU A 114 8.00 6.08 -12.33
CA GLU A 114 7.98 4.77 -12.95
C GLU A 114 7.73 3.74 -11.85
N GLN A 115 6.54 3.15 -11.84
CA GLN A 115 6.22 2.08 -10.91
C GLN A 115 7.15 0.91 -11.21
N LYS A 116 7.87 0.43 -10.19
CA LYS A 116 8.36 -0.95 -10.22
C LYS A 116 7.14 -1.85 -10.30
N VAL A 117 6.77 -2.24 -11.52
CA VAL A 117 5.78 -3.29 -11.74
C VAL A 117 6.38 -4.53 -11.07
N ALA A 118 5.87 -4.89 -9.89
CA ALA A 118 6.20 -6.17 -9.30
C ALA A 118 5.88 -7.22 -10.36
N PRO A 119 6.79 -8.18 -10.67
CA PRO A 119 6.44 -9.29 -11.54
C PRO A 119 5.16 -9.89 -10.97
N ARG A 120 4.11 -9.98 -11.81
CA ARG A 120 2.79 -10.47 -11.40
C ARG A 120 3.01 -11.67 -10.49
N GLU A 121 2.70 -11.56 -9.21
CA GLU A 121 2.71 -12.72 -8.33
C GLU A 121 1.75 -13.70 -8.98
N ASN A 122 2.30 -14.77 -9.55
CA ASN A 122 1.52 -15.81 -10.19
C ASN A 122 0.60 -16.33 -9.08
N PRO A 123 -0.74 -16.12 -9.16
CA PRO A 123 -1.61 -16.45 -8.05
C PRO A 123 -1.40 -17.93 -7.77
N ARG A 124 -0.94 -18.21 -6.55
CA ARG A 124 -0.72 -19.58 -6.05
C ARG A 124 -1.95 -20.39 -6.48
N PRO A 125 -1.81 -21.51 -7.22
CA PRO A 125 -2.96 -22.26 -7.68
C PRO A 125 -3.81 -22.59 -6.45
N LYS A 126 -5.08 -22.16 -6.48
CA LYS A 126 -6.03 -22.51 -5.42
C LYS A 126 -5.97 -24.03 -5.25
N PRO A 127 -5.89 -24.57 -4.02
CA PRO A 127 -6.01 -26.01 -3.83
C PRO A 127 -7.37 -26.40 -4.39
N THR A 128 -7.38 -27.19 -5.45
CA THR A 128 -8.61 -27.77 -5.97
C THR A 128 -9.08 -28.74 -4.89
N ALA A 129 -10.14 -28.35 -4.18
CA ALA A 129 -10.90 -29.27 -3.36
C ALA A 129 -11.39 -30.38 -4.29
N LYS A 130 -10.81 -31.57 -4.17
CA LYS A 130 -11.46 -32.78 -4.67
C LYS A 130 -12.66 -33.01 -3.77
N THR A 131 -13.80 -32.55 -4.25
CA THR A 131 -15.13 -32.85 -3.73
C THR A 131 -15.37 -34.35 -3.79
N ASP A 132 -15.85 -34.87 -2.67
CA ASP A 132 -16.42 -36.20 -2.51
C ASP A 132 -17.45 -36.53 -3.60
N ALA A 133 -17.33 -37.75 -4.14
CA ALA A 133 -18.41 -38.44 -4.83
C ALA A 133 -18.12 -39.96 -4.82
N GLU A 134 -18.65 -40.65 -3.81
CA GLU A 134 -19.29 -41.98 -4.05
C GLU A 134 -20.45 -41.78 -5.07
N PRO A 135 -20.96 -42.79 -5.82
CA PRO A 135 -21.26 -44.15 -5.33
C PRO A 135 -21.27 -45.30 -6.37
N LYS A 136 -21.71 -46.48 -5.88
CA LYS A 136 -22.41 -47.61 -6.55
C LYS A 136 -21.60 -48.88 -6.89
N THR A 137 -21.70 -49.81 -5.95
CA THR A 137 -22.05 -51.24 -6.11
C THR A 137 -22.34 -51.77 -7.52
N GLU A 138 -21.61 -52.83 -7.92
CA GLU A 138 -22.13 -53.98 -8.70
C GLU A 138 -21.10 -55.14 -8.70
N PRO A 139 -21.45 -56.38 -9.13
CA PRO A 139 -21.66 -57.52 -8.23
C PRO A 139 -20.56 -58.61 -8.28
N GLN A 140 -20.57 -59.50 -7.27
CA GLN A 140 -19.67 -60.66 -7.17
C GLN A 140 -19.90 -61.70 -8.29
N PRO A 141 -18.84 -62.33 -8.83
CA PRO A 141 -18.98 -63.51 -9.67
C PRO A 141 -19.23 -64.77 -8.83
N LYS A 142 -20.31 -65.48 -9.18
CA LYS A 142 -20.63 -66.84 -8.71
C LYS A 142 -19.56 -67.81 -9.20
N THR A 143 -18.82 -68.45 -8.29
CA THR A 143 -18.15 -69.72 -8.60
C THR A 143 -19.13 -70.85 -8.28
N ASN A 144 -19.55 -71.53 -9.35
CA ASN A 144 -20.41 -72.69 -9.25
C ASN A 144 -19.55 -73.94 -9.04
N ASN A 145 -20.06 -74.81 -8.19
CA ASN A 145 -19.48 -76.04 -7.70
C ASN A 145 -19.45 -77.12 -8.81
N SER A 146 -18.35 -77.85 -8.94
CA SER A 146 -18.33 -79.16 -9.61
C SER A 146 -17.71 -80.17 -8.66
N ASN A 147 -18.57 -81.03 -8.11
CA ASN A 147 -18.20 -82.32 -7.55
C ASN A 147 -17.69 -83.23 -8.68
N GLN A 148 -16.47 -83.75 -8.55
CA GLN A 148 -16.15 -85.19 -8.56
C GLN A 148 -14.72 -85.40 -8.08
#